data_AF-A0A972XY94-F1
#
_entry.id   AF-A0A972XY94-F1
#
_cell.length_a   1.000
_cell.length_b   1.000
_cell.length_c   1.000
_cell.angle_alpha   90.00
_cell.angle_beta   90.00
_cell.angle_gamma   90.00
#
_symmetry.space_group_name_H-M   'P 1'
#
loop_
_entity.id
_entity.type
_entity.pdbx_description
1 polymer ?
#
loop_
_entity_poly.entity_id
_entity_poly.type
_entity_poly.pdbx_seq_one_letter_code
_entity_poly.pdbx_strand_id
1 'polypeptide(L)' 'MKKLLEEIKNCRVCEDFLDLGPNPVVSGHKNSKIVIIGQAPGTRAHDTAIPWNDKSGKQLRKWLDVADEDFYSLEIVF' A
#
# COMPACT_ATOMS: atom_id res chain seq x y z
N MET A 1 -6.97 3.82 14.46
CA MET A 1 -6.53 3.66 13.05
C MET A 1 -7.52 2.92 12.17
N LYS A 2 -8.20 1.85 12.63
CA LYS A 2 -9.18 1.13 11.81
C LYS A 2 -10.20 2.04 11.10
N LYS A 3 -10.90 2.92 11.84
CA LYS A 3 -11.85 3.88 11.28
C LYS A 3 -11.26 4.76 10.16
N LEU A 4 -10.09 5.36 10.38
CA LEU A 4 -9.43 6.19 9.36
C LEU A 4 -9.06 5.39 8.11
N LEU A 5 -8.54 4.17 8.27
CA LEU A 5 -8.22 3.31 7.13
C LEU A 5 -9.46 2.89 6.34
N GLU A 6 -10.59 2.67 7.03
CA GLU A 6 -11.88 2.42 6.38
C GLU A 6 -12.39 3.65 5.63
N GLU A 7 -12.27 4.85 6.21
CA GLU A 7 -12.63 6.11 5.54
C GLU A 7 -11.79 6.33 4.27
N ILE A 8 -10.47 6.11 4.34
CA ILE A 8 -9.57 6.24 3.18
C ILE A 8 -9.94 5.22 2.10
N LYS A 9 -10.17 3.95 2.45
CA LYS A 9 -10.54 2.88 1.50
C LYS A 9 -11.85 3.17 0.77
N ASN A 10 -12.78 3.89 1.41
CA ASN A 10 -14.06 4.27 0.84
C ASN A 10 -14.05 5.64 0.13
N CYS A 11 -12.89 6.28 -0.01
CA CYS A 11 -12.80 7.57 -0.70
C CYS A 11 -13.24 7.44 -2.17
N ARG A 12 -14.07 8.40 -2.60
CA ARG A 12 -14.58 8.54 -3.99
C ARG A 12 -14.39 9.95 -4.57
N VAL A 13 -13.65 10.82 -3.89
CA VAL A 13 -13.53 12.26 -4.25
C VAL A 13 -13.07 12.49 -5.69
N CYS A 14 -12.21 11.62 -6.22
CA CYS A 14 -11.64 11.79 -7.56
C CYS A 14 -12.22 10.81 -8.61
N GLU A 15 -13.35 10.17 -8.33
CA GLU A 15 -13.89 9.09 -9.18
C GLU A 15 -14.06 9.51 -10.65
N ASP A 16 -14.55 10.71 -10.90
CA ASP A 16 -14.76 11.26 -12.26
C ASP A 16 -13.47 11.50 -13.06
N PHE A 17 -12.30 11.45 -12.41
CA PHE A 17 -11.00 11.76 -13.01
C PHE A 17 -10.08 10.53 -13.11
N LEU A 18 -10.57 9.34 -12.75
CA LEU A 18 -9.77 8.11 -12.72
C LEU A 18 -10.35 7.07 -13.67
N ASP A 19 -9.63 6.77 -14.74
CA ASP A 19 -10.06 5.82 -15.78
C ASP A 19 -10.41 4.42 -15.25
N LEU A 20 -9.73 3.99 -14.17
CA LEU A 20 -9.95 2.68 -13.51
C LEU A 20 -10.76 2.79 -12.21
N GLY A 21 -11.33 3.97 -11.94
CA GLY A 21 -11.96 4.31 -10.67
C GLY A 21 -10.97 4.39 -9.50
N PRO A 22 -11.44 4.80 -8.32
CA PRO A 22 -10.62 4.88 -7.12
C PRO A 22 -10.47 3.52 -6.44
N ASN A 23 -9.23 3.06 -6.27
CA ASN A 23 -8.91 1.99 -5.32
C ASN A 23 -7.72 2.39 -4.42
N PRO A 24 -7.97 3.12 -3.31
CA PRO A 24 -6.92 3.57 -2.40
C PRO A 24 -6.17 2.39 -1.76
N VAL A 25 -4.90 2.20 -2.15
CA VAL A 25 -4.02 1.17 -1.60
C VAL A 25 -3.26 1.74 -0.41
N VAL A 26 -3.74 1.45 0.80
CA VAL A 26 -3.12 1.88 2.07
C VAL A 26 -3.13 0.76 3.10
N SER A 27 -2.05 0.64 3.84
CA SER A 27 -1.90 -0.24 5.00
C SER A 27 -1.11 0.52 6.07
N GLY A 28 -1.43 0.29 7.34
CA GLY A 28 -0.89 1.12 8.41
C GLY A 28 -1.20 0.58 9.80
N HIS A 29 -0.25 0.68 10.72
CA HIS A 29 -0.47 0.41 12.13
C HIS A 29 0.22 1.44 13.03
N LYS A 30 -0.29 1.60 14.27
CA LYS A 30 0.18 2.66 15.18
C LYS A 30 1.57 2.38 15.75
N ASN A 31 2.02 1.14 15.66
CA ASN A 31 3.29 0.68 16.22
C ASN A 31 4.35 0.43 15.14
N SER A 32 4.03 0.68 13.86
CA SER A 32 4.97 0.48 12.76
C SER A 32 6.20 1.35 12.95
N LYS A 33 7.36 0.74 12.75
CA LYS A 33 8.66 1.42 12.95
C LYS A 33 9.10 2.18 11.70
N ILE A 34 8.68 1.71 10.54
CA ILE A 34 9.04 2.23 9.22
C ILE A 34 7.74 2.53 8.48
N VAL A 35 7.75 3.57 7.64
CA VAL A 35 6.67 3.91 6.71
C VAL A 35 7.26 4.01 5.32
N ILE A 36 6.72 3.25 4.36
CA ILE A 36 7.12 3.31 2.95
C ILE A 36 6.02 3.99 2.13
N ILE A 37 6.37 5.11 1.50
CA ILE A 37 5.47 5.89 0.65
C ILE A 37 5.91 5.77 -0.80
N GLY A 38 5.03 5.21 -1.64
CA GLY A 38 5.22 5.14 -3.09
C GLY A 38 4.54 6.31 -3.82
N GLN A 39 4.69 6.35 -5.15
CA GLN A 39 4.06 7.36 -5.99
C GLN A 39 2.56 7.10 -6.17
N ALA A 40 2.21 5.96 -6.76
CA ALA A 40 0.84 5.54 -7.08
C ALA A 40 0.79 4.02 -7.26
N PRO A 41 -0.38 3.38 -7.09
CA PRO A 41 -0.50 1.96 -7.38
C PRO A 41 -0.35 1.70 -8.89
N GLY A 42 0.53 0.76 -9.25
CA GLY A 42 0.47 0.16 -10.58
C GLY A 42 -0.76 -0.75 -10.72
N THR A 43 -1.09 -1.18 -11.95
CA THR A 43 -2.30 -1.97 -12.24
C THR A 43 -2.46 -3.19 -11.33
N ARG A 44 -1.38 -3.94 -11.05
CA ARG A 44 -1.47 -5.10 -10.16
C ARG A 44 -1.85 -4.73 -8.72
N ALA A 45 -1.25 -3.66 -8.18
CA ALA A 45 -1.58 -3.18 -6.84
C ALA A 45 -3.00 -2.62 -6.79
N HIS A 46 -3.44 -1.96 -7.86
CA HIS A 46 -4.82 -1.52 -8.05
C HIS A 46 -5.79 -2.71 -8.06
N ASP A 47 -5.50 -3.79 -8.76
CA ASP A 47 -6.43 -4.93 -8.84
C ASP A 47 -6.48 -5.74 -7.54
N THR A 48 -5.35 -5.89 -6.84
CA THR A 48 -5.28 -6.76 -5.65
C THR A 48 -5.42 -6.01 -4.33
N ALA A 49 -5.32 -4.68 -4.32
CA ALA A 49 -5.21 -3.84 -3.12
C ALA A 49 -4.04 -4.21 -2.18
N ILE A 50 -2.97 -4.83 -2.72
CA ILE A 50 -1.78 -5.21 -1.95
C ILE A 50 -0.62 -4.30 -2.38
N PRO A 51 -0.05 -3.50 -1.47
CA PRO A 51 1.07 -2.63 -1.80
C PRO A 51 2.31 -3.46 -2.17
N TRP A 52 3.08 -2.99 -3.16
CA TRP A 52 4.39 -3.56 -3.51
C TRP A 52 4.40 -5.07 -3.86
N ASN A 53 3.28 -5.63 -4.35
CA ASN A 53 3.19 -7.05 -4.74
C ASN A 53 3.63 -7.33 -6.18
N ASP A 54 4.26 -6.35 -6.83
CA ASP A 54 4.72 -6.42 -8.22
C ASP A 54 6.25 -6.52 -8.33
N LYS A 55 6.77 -6.38 -9.56
CA LYS A 55 8.22 -6.44 -9.81
C LYS A 55 8.99 -5.31 -9.12
N SER A 56 8.39 -4.13 -8.99
CA SER A 56 9.01 -2.98 -8.31
C SER A 56 9.15 -3.25 -6.82
N GLY A 57 8.14 -3.84 -6.18
CA GLY A 57 8.20 -4.22 -4.77
C GLY A 57 9.23 -5.30 -4.47
N LYS A 58 9.40 -6.29 -5.36
CA LYS A 58 10.48 -7.28 -5.23
C LYS A 58 11.86 -6.62 -5.25
N GLN A 59 12.05 -5.64 -6.13
CA GLN A 59 13.31 -4.89 -6.21
C GLN A 59 13.53 -4.03 -4.97
N LEU A 60 12.48 -3.39 -4.44
CA LEU A 60 12.53 -2.61 -3.21
C LEU A 60 12.95 -3.48 -2.01
N ARG A 61 12.34 -4.65 -1.83
CA ARG A 61 12.70 -5.58 -0.74
C ARG A 61 14.15 -6.04 -0.84
N LYS A 62 14.65 -6.28 -2.05
CA LYS A 62 16.07 -6.56 -2.30
C LYS A 62 16.98 -5.40 -1.90
N TRP A 63 16.59 -4.14 -2.15
CA TRP A 63 17.39 -2.98 -1.74
C TRP A 63 17.39 -2.76 -0.23
N LEU A 64 16.27 -3.04 0.43
CA LEU A 64 16.12 -2.91 1.87
C LEU A 64 16.76 -4.08 2.64
N ASP A 65 17.12 -5.16 1.95
CA ASP A 65 17.61 -6.41 2.53
C ASP A 65 16.69 -6.96 3.63
N VAL A 66 15.38 -7.01 3.31
CA VAL A 66 14.33 -7.49 4.23
C VAL A 66 13.60 -8.68 3.64
N ALA A 67 13.20 -9.61 4.50
CA ALA A 67 12.36 -10.74 4.13
C ALA A 67 10.95 -10.26 3.75
N ASP A 68 10.23 -11.05 2.95
CA ASP A 68 8.86 -10.71 2.54
C ASP A 68 7.94 -10.65 3.77
N GLU A 69 8.12 -11.53 4.76
CA GLU A 69 7.32 -11.57 5.99
C GLU A 69 7.50 -10.31 6.84
N ASP A 70 8.74 -9.84 6.99
CA ASP A 70 9.05 -8.61 7.72
C ASP A 70 8.53 -7.39 6.97
N PHE A 71 8.70 -7.38 5.65
CA PHE A 71 8.17 -6.33 4.80
C PHE A 71 6.64 -6.26 4.90
N TYR A 72 5.93 -7.38 4.97
CA TYR A 72 4.47 -7.41 5.04
C TYR A 72 3.90 -7.34 6.47
N SER A 73 4.76 -7.19 7.48
CA SER A 73 4.34 -7.07 8.87
C SER A 73 3.83 -5.66 9.20
N LEU A 74 2.59 -5.60 9.70
CA LEU A 74 1.99 -4.37 10.25
C LEU A 74 2.70 -3.85 11.52
N GLU A 75 3.64 -4.59 12.10
CA GLU A 75 4.41 -4.08 13.25
C GLU A 75 5.77 -3.50 12.84
N ILE A 76 6.18 -3.70 11.58
CA ILE A 76 7.51 -3.33 11.10
C ILE A 76 7.43 -2.24 10.02
N VAL A 77 6.79 -2.50 8.87
CA VAL A 77 6.96 -1.66 7.65
C VAL A 77 5.73 -0.84 7.24
N PHE A 78 4.51 -1.22 7.63
CA PHE A 78 3.32 -0.40 7.36
C PHE A 78 2.40 -0.29 8.56
#